data_AF-A0A524HMD8-F1
#
_entry.id   AF-A0A524HMD8-F1
#
_cell.length_a   1.000
_cell.length_b   1.000
_cell.length_c   1.000
_cell.angle_alpha   90.00
_cell.angle_beta   90.00
_cell.angle_gamma   90.00
#
_symmetry.space_group_name_H-M   'P 1'
#
loop_
_entity.id
_entity.type
_entity.pdbx_description
1 polymer ?
#
loop_
_entity_poly.entity_id
_entity_poly.type
_entity_poly.pdbx_seq_one_letter_code
_entity_poly.pdbx_strand_id
1 'polypeptide(L)'
;MMGDLTDAIFAADARGNVNTFRQALQLEYTTRLAGVISAEGKKKYDYPSQSMALRQLKQIDQIAARQSGVNVETRAHREHLALLIRQALDEE
;
A
#
# COMPACT_ATOMS: atom_id res chain seq x y z
N MET A 1 1.91 7.13 14.32
CA MET A 1 1.75 5.68 14.56
C MET A 1 1.51 4.90 13.27
N MET A 2 0.38 5.04 12.56
CA MET A 2 0.19 4.35 11.24
C MET A 2 0.96 5.04 10.09
N GLY A 3 0.97 6.37 10.03
CA GLY A 3 1.74 7.11 9.02
C GLY A 3 3.24 6.84 9.11
N ASP A 4 3.79 6.86 10.32
CA ASP A 4 5.22 6.57 10.57
C ASP A 4 5.62 5.17 10.07
N LEU A 5 4.71 4.18 10.15
CA LEU A 5 4.96 2.83 9.65
C LEU A 5 4.93 2.77 8.11
N THR A 6 3.95 3.42 7.46
CA THR A 6 3.94 3.56 5.98
C THR A 6 5.22 4.21 5.50
N ASP A 7 5.63 5.31 6.14
CA ASP A 7 6.85 6.02 5.79
C ASP A 7 8.09 5.13 5.99
N ALA A 8 8.17 4.39 7.10
CA ALA A 8 9.28 3.46 7.34
C ALA A 8 9.38 2.35 6.28
N ILE A 9 8.25 1.89 5.72
CA ILE A 9 8.19 0.81 4.74
C ILE A 9 8.44 1.32 3.30
N PHE A 10 8.03 2.55 2.97
CA PHE A 10 8.04 3.05 1.59
C PHE A 10 9.01 4.20 1.30
N ALA A 11 9.40 5.02 2.29
CA ALA A 11 10.11 6.28 2.02
C ALA A 11 11.47 6.06 1.36
N ALA A 12 12.23 5.05 1.80
CA ALA A 12 13.53 4.71 1.23
C ALA A 12 13.45 4.26 -0.24
N ASP A 13 12.28 3.77 -0.66
CA ASP A 13 12.03 3.19 -1.97
C ASP A 13 11.31 4.13 -2.93
N ALA A 14 10.78 5.25 -2.44
CA ALA A 14 9.87 6.12 -3.20
C ALA A 14 10.49 6.75 -4.47
N ARG A 15 11.83 6.74 -4.60
CA ARG A 15 12.57 7.36 -5.72
C ARG A 15 13.55 6.40 -6.44
N GLY A 16 13.55 5.11 -6.11
CA GLY A 16 14.53 4.17 -6.65
C GLY A 16 13.97 2.77 -6.85
N ASN A 17 14.88 1.85 -7.23
CA ASN A 17 14.55 0.44 -7.39
C ASN A 17 14.27 -0.20 -6.03
N VAL A 18 13.19 -0.98 -5.96
CA VAL A 18 12.79 -1.72 -4.77
C VAL A 18 13.39 -3.11 -4.84
N ASN A 19 14.14 -3.51 -3.82
CA ASN A 19 14.65 -4.88 -3.74
C ASN A 19 13.53 -5.86 -3.36
N THR A 20 13.71 -7.13 -3.69
CA THR A 20 12.70 -8.18 -3.52
C THR A 20 12.20 -8.35 -2.08
N PHE A 21 13.08 -8.18 -1.09
CA PHE A 21 12.68 -8.23 0.32
C PHE A 21 11.70 -7.10 0.67
N ARG A 22 11.98 -5.86 0.25
CA ARG A 22 11.07 -4.73 0.47
C ARG A 22 9.81 -4.82 -0.37
N GLN A 23 9.86 -5.41 -1.56
CA GLN A 23 8.65 -5.69 -2.34
C GLN A 23 7.68 -6.59 -1.57
N ALA A 24 8.18 -7.69 -1.00
CA ALA A 24 7.37 -8.59 -0.19
C ALA A 24 6.77 -7.88 1.04
N LEU A 25 7.57 -7.09 1.75
CA LEU A 25 7.10 -6.32 2.92
C LEU A 25 6.03 -5.29 2.54
N GLN A 26 6.23 -4.56 1.44
CA GLN A 26 5.28 -3.56 0.95
C GLN A 26 3.95 -4.19 0.54
N LEU A 27 3.98 -5.35 -0.13
CA LEU A 27 2.76 -6.08 -0.49
C LEU A 27 2.03 -6.58 0.75
N GLU A 28 2.72 -7.23 1.68
CA GLU A 28 2.11 -7.75 2.92
C GLU A 28 1.45 -6.63 3.72
N TYR A 29 2.13 -5.49 3.88
CA TYR A 29 1.56 -4.34 4.59
C TYR A 29 0.33 -3.78 3.87
N THR A 30 0.39 -3.61 2.54
CA THR A 30 -0.73 -3.07 1.75
C THR A 30 -1.94 -4.01 1.80
N THR A 31 -1.72 -5.33 1.70
CA THR A 31 -2.77 -6.35 1.84
C THR A 31 -3.44 -6.28 3.21
N ARG A 32 -2.68 -6.08 4.29
CA ARG A 32 -3.26 -5.93 5.64
C ARG A 32 -4.12 -4.69 5.75
N LEU A 33 -3.69 -3.55 5.19
CA LEU A 33 -4.49 -2.33 5.16
C LEU A 33 -5.79 -2.52 4.36
N ALA A 34 -5.73 -3.18 3.20
CA ALA A 34 -6.90 -3.56 2.42
C ALA A 34 -7.87 -4.44 3.25
N GLY A 35 -7.32 -5.42 3.98
CA GLY A 35 -8.09 -6.27 4.88
C GLY A 35 -8.83 -5.49 5.97
N VAL A 36 -8.28 -4.38 6.47
CA VAL A 36 -8.94 -3.52 7.48
C VAL A 36 -10.18 -2.84 6.91
N ILE A 37 -10.15 -2.40 5.65
CA ILE A 37 -11.28 -1.69 5.02
C ILE A 37 -12.27 -2.63 4.31
N SER A 38 -11.95 -3.92 4.19
CA SER A 38 -12.84 -4.92 3.61
C SER A 38 -14.15 -5.10 4.39
N ALA A 39 -15.16 -5.74 3.77
CA ALA A 39 -16.45 -6.02 4.43
C ALA A 39 -16.30 -6.83 5.75
N GLU A 40 -15.33 -7.74 5.83
CA GLU A 40 -15.00 -8.42 7.08
C GLU A 40 -14.23 -7.53 8.07
N GLY A 41 -13.29 -6.73 7.57
CA GLY A 41 -12.51 -5.78 8.35
C GLY A 41 -13.39 -4.74 9.04
N LYS A 42 -14.36 -4.18 8.32
CA LYS A 42 -15.35 -3.22 8.83
C LYS A 42 -16.14 -3.74 10.04
N LYS A 43 -16.27 -5.07 10.20
CA LYS A 43 -16.91 -5.72 11.36
C LYS A 43 -15.96 -5.92 12.55
N LYS A 44 -14.64 -5.95 12.30
CA LYS A 44 -13.59 -6.28 13.27
C LYS A 44 -12.87 -5.04 13.82
N TYR A 45 -12.77 -3.98 13.03
CA TYR A 45 -12.03 -2.75 13.36
C TYR A 45 -12.98 -1.57 13.58
N ASP A 46 -12.58 -0.62 14.42
CA ASP A 46 -13.34 0.61 14.65
C ASP A 46 -13.23 1.60 13.48
N TYR A 47 -14.16 2.55 13.40
CA TYR A 47 -14.16 3.55 12.33
C TYR A 47 -12.87 4.38 12.24
N PRO A 48 -12.22 4.78 13.35
CA PRO A 48 -10.91 5.44 13.29
C PRO A 48 -9.83 4.59 12.61
N SER A 49 -9.74 3.28 12.92
CA SER A 49 -8.76 2.39 12.28
C SER A 49 -9.04 2.22 10.79
N GLN A 50 -10.31 2.06 10.41
CA GLN A 50 -10.73 1.98 9.00
C GLN A 50 -10.37 3.26 8.24
N SER A 51 -10.71 4.43 8.79
CA SER A 51 -10.39 5.74 8.22
C SER A 51 -8.88 5.91 8.03
N MET A 52 -8.10 5.41 9.00
CA MET A 52 -6.66 5.48 8.94
C MET A 52 -6.08 4.55 7.88
N ALA A 53 -6.56 3.31 7.80
CA ALA A 53 -6.14 2.37 6.76
C ALA A 53 -6.46 2.90 5.36
N LEU A 54 -7.66 3.46 5.15
CA LEU A 54 -8.05 4.11 3.90
C LEU A 54 -7.08 5.24 3.52
N ARG A 55 -6.71 6.10 4.48
CA ARG A 55 -5.73 7.17 4.24
C ARG A 55 -4.36 6.60 3.83
N GLN A 56 -3.89 5.55 4.50
CA GLN A 56 -2.60 4.94 4.18
C GLN A 56 -2.59 4.28 2.80
N LEU A 57 -3.68 3.58 2.42
CA LEU A 57 -3.82 3.02 1.06
C LEU A 57 -3.73 4.10 -0.01
N LYS A 58 -4.41 5.25 0.18
CA LYS A 58 -4.31 6.39 -0.74
C LYS A 58 -2.89 6.97 -0.81
N GLN A 59 -2.15 7.00 0.29
CA GLN A 59 -0.76 7.44 0.30
C GLN A 59 0.15 6.46 -0.46
N ILE A 60 -0.05 5.15 -0.28
CA ILE A 60 0.72 4.12 -1.01
C ILE A 60 0.41 4.19 -2.51
N ASP A 61 -0.84 4.41 -2.90
CA ASP A 61 -1.25 4.54 -4.31
C ASP A 61 -0.49 5.68 -5.01
N GLN A 62 -0.33 6.83 -4.32
CA GLN A 62 0.48 7.95 -4.84
C GLN A 62 1.96 7.60 -5.03
N ILE A 63 2.51 6.71 -4.19
CA ILE A 63 3.89 6.22 -4.32
C ILE A 63 3.97 5.23 -5.48
N ALA A 64 3.00 4.31 -5.58
CA ALA A 64 2.90 3.31 -6.62
C ALA A 64 2.71 3.93 -8.02
N ALA A 65 2.05 5.08 -8.13
CA ALA A 65 1.88 5.79 -9.40
C ALA A 65 3.20 6.31 -10.01
N ARG A 66 4.29 6.38 -9.24
CA ARG A 66 5.59 6.87 -9.73
C ARG A 66 6.32 5.74 -10.46
N GLN A 67 6.49 5.88 -11.78
CA GLN A 67 7.10 4.82 -12.61
C GLN A 67 8.37 5.27 -13.34
N SER A 68 8.75 6.53 -13.23
CA SER A 68 9.94 7.07 -13.89
C SER A 68 11.23 6.67 -13.17
N GLY A 69 12.29 6.41 -13.93
CA GLY A 69 13.65 6.21 -13.39
C GLY A 69 13.89 4.89 -12.65
N VAL A 70 12.99 3.90 -12.77
CA VAL A 70 13.11 2.58 -12.11
C VAL A 70 13.12 1.42 -13.12
N ASN A 71 13.68 0.29 -12.69
CA ASN A 71 13.75 -0.94 -13.47
C ASN A 71 12.36 -1.59 -13.69
N VAL A 72 12.32 -2.61 -14.55
CA VAL A 72 11.08 -3.30 -14.93
C VAL A 72 10.47 -4.02 -13.73
N GLU A 73 11.28 -4.60 -12.87
CA GLU A 73 10.84 -5.32 -11.68
C GLU A 73 10.14 -4.40 -10.68
N THR A 74 10.71 -3.22 -10.42
CA THR A 74 10.08 -2.21 -9.56
C THR A 74 8.79 -1.69 -10.16
N ARG A 75 8.76 -1.53 -11.49
CA ARG A 75 7.56 -1.08 -12.21
C ARG A 75 6.42 -2.08 -12.07
N ALA A 76 6.68 -3.35 -12.36
CA ALA A 76 5.72 -4.44 -12.20
C ALA A 76 5.22 -4.55 -10.74
N HIS A 77 6.12 -4.42 -9.76
CA HIS A 77 5.75 -4.40 -8.34
C HIS A 77 4.83 -3.23 -7.98
N ARG A 78 5.15 -2.01 -8.46
CA ARG A 78 4.30 -0.84 -8.21
C ARG A 78 2.95 -0.93 -8.92
N GLU A 79 2.90 -1.49 -10.12
CA GLU A 79 1.64 -1.79 -10.82
C GLU A 79 0.78 -2.80 -10.04
N HIS A 80 1.40 -3.83 -9.45
CA HIS A 80 0.71 -4.79 -8.59
C HIS A 80 0.14 -4.11 -7.33
N LEU A 81 0.91 -3.26 -6.65
CA LEU A 81 0.41 -2.47 -5.52
C LEU A 81 -0.80 -1.61 -5.91
N ALA A 82 -0.72 -0.88 -7.03
CA ALA A 82 -1.80 -0.02 -7.50
C ALA A 82 -3.07 -0.82 -7.85
N LEU A 83 -2.93 -2.00 -8.46
CA LEU A 83 -4.06 -2.89 -8.75
C LEU A 83 -4.73 -3.37 -7.46
N LEU A 84 -3.93 -3.83 -6.49
CA LEU A 84 -4.42 -4.32 -5.20
C LEU A 84 -5.17 -3.22 -4.44
N ILE A 85 -4.63 -2.00 -4.42
CA ILE A 85 -5.28 -0.86 -3.77
C ILE A 85 -6.59 -0.51 -4.48
N ARG A 86 -6.60 -0.46 -5.81
CA ARG A 86 -7.82 -0.18 -6.57
C ARG A 86 -8.93 -1.19 -6.24
N GLN A 87 -8.61 -2.48 -6.26
CA GLN A 87 -9.58 -3.53 -5.91
C GLN A 87 -10.12 -3.35 -4.49
N ALA A 88 -9.26 -3.04 -3.53
CA ALA A 88 -9.68 -2.81 -2.15
C ALA A 88 -10.59 -1.58 -1.99
N LEU A 89 -10.42 -0.54 -2.82
CA LEU A 89 -11.24 0.67 -2.79
C LEU A 89 -12.56 0.52 -3.58
N ASP A 90 -12.58 -0.33 -4.60
CA ASP A 90 -13.79 -0.62 -5.38
C ASP A 90 -14.75 -1.57 -4.63
N GLU A 91 -14.22 -2.37 -3.69
CA GLU A 91 -14.98 -3.26 -2.80
C GLU A 91 -15.55 -2.56 -1.54
N GLU A 92 -15.30 -1.26 -1.37
CA GLU A 92 -15.77 -0.47 -0.22
C GLU A 92 -17.28 -0.20 -0.23
#